data_AF-A0A963FXR7-F1
#
_entry.id   AF-A0A963FXR7-F1
#
_cell.length_a   1.000
_cell.length_b   1.000
_cell.length_c   1.000
_cell.angle_alpha   90.00
_cell.angle_beta   90.00
_cell.angle_gamma   90.00
#
_symmetry.space_group_name_H-M   'P 1'
#
loop_
_entity.id
_entity.type
_entity.pdbx_description
1 polymer ?
#
loop_
_entity_poly.entity_id
_entity_poly.type
_entity_poly.pdbx_seq_one_letter_code
_entity_poly.pdbx_strand_id
1 'polypeptide(L)'
;MVAIRKELAFAGRIVMVGFGSIGQGTLPLLLRHIDIRPDQIVIITGDENGRAVAAEYGVEFNATPLTPANYRSLLEPRLSSGDFLVNCSSDVSSVALVALCQSLGALYVDTCIEPWAGGYTDASLKPEARSNYALREAARALRRPGTPTAILTHGANPGMVSHLVKEALLNIARDTGHPAGMPQDRSGWAQLARDLNIRTIHIAERDTQVAEPRKIPGEFVNTWSVEGFVGEGCQPAELGWGSHERHFPADGYRHEAGCRAAIWLNRPGAATQVRTWTPLAGPIHGFLITHSESIS
;
A
#
# COMPACT_ATOMS: atom_id res chain seq x y z
N MET A 1 -0.77 -32.09 -13.50
CA MET A 1 -0.33 -30.86 -12.78
C MET A 1 0.76 -30.21 -13.62
N VAL A 2 0.57 -28.96 -14.03
CA VAL A 2 1.65 -28.20 -14.68
C VAL A 2 2.70 -27.93 -13.61
N ALA A 3 3.96 -28.32 -13.84
CA ALA A 3 5.04 -28.00 -12.92
C ALA A 3 5.19 -26.48 -12.87
N ILE A 4 4.87 -25.89 -11.73
CA ILE A 4 4.99 -24.44 -11.53
C ILE A 4 6.47 -24.15 -11.31
N ARG A 5 7.04 -23.28 -12.15
CA ARG A 5 8.43 -22.85 -12.05
C ARG A 5 8.63 -22.06 -10.75
N LYS A 6 9.69 -22.41 -10.01
CA LYS A 6 10.23 -21.58 -8.93
C LYS A 6 11.05 -20.44 -9.56
N GLU A 7 10.76 -19.21 -9.17
CA GLU A 7 11.43 -18.02 -9.69
C GLU A 7 12.79 -17.78 -9.02
N LEU A 8 12.93 -18.16 -7.75
CA LEU A 8 14.17 -18.06 -6.99
C LEU A 8 14.20 -19.06 -5.82
N ALA A 9 15.41 -19.46 -5.41
CA ALA A 9 15.64 -20.17 -4.16
C ALA A 9 15.98 -19.20 -3.04
N PHE A 10 15.29 -19.31 -1.91
CA PHE A 10 15.42 -18.38 -0.78
C PHE A 10 15.93 -19.10 0.47
N ALA A 11 17.17 -18.78 0.87
CA ALA A 11 17.83 -19.42 2.00
C ALA A 11 17.47 -18.79 3.36
N GLY A 12 16.97 -17.55 3.37
CA GLY A 12 16.58 -16.83 4.58
C GLY A 12 15.23 -17.28 5.14
N ARG A 13 14.78 -16.59 6.18
CA ARG A 13 13.45 -16.71 6.78
C ARG A 13 12.53 -15.61 6.28
N ILE A 14 11.23 -15.88 6.27
CA ILE A 14 10.18 -14.89 6.05
C ILE A 14 9.39 -14.71 7.34
N VAL A 15 9.27 -13.46 7.78
CA VAL A 15 8.35 -13.09 8.87
C VAL A 15 7.18 -12.34 8.24
N MET A 16 5.99 -12.93 8.28
CA MET A 16 4.76 -12.27 7.87
C MET A 16 4.13 -11.56 9.06
N VAL A 17 3.94 -10.25 8.96
CA VAL A 17 3.25 -9.46 9.98
C VAL A 17 1.84 -9.15 9.47
N GLY A 18 0.82 -9.66 10.14
CA GLY A 18 -0.57 -9.61 9.69
C GLY A 18 -0.96 -10.81 8.81
N PHE A 19 -2.11 -11.42 9.12
CA PHE A 19 -2.61 -12.59 8.39
C PHE A 19 -4.12 -12.53 8.10
N GLY A 20 -4.60 -11.32 7.79
CA GLY A 20 -5.94 -11.09 7.24
C GLY A 20 -6.04 -11.55 5.77
N SER A 21 -6.97 -10.96 5.01
CA SER A 21 -7.24 -11.35 3.62
C SER A 21 -5.99 -11.33 2.73
N ILE A 22 -5.17 -10.28 2.82
CA ILE A 22 -3.95 -10.13 2.01
C ILE A 22 -2.87 -11.14 2.41
N GLY A 23 -2.63 -11.32 3.71
CA GLY A 23 -1.65 -12.29 4.20
C GLY A 23 -2.00 -13.72 3.79
N GLN A 24 -3.27 -14.10 3.93
CA GLN A 24 -3.79 -15.41 3.52
C GLN A 24 -3.73 -15.62 2.00
N GLY A 25 -3.98 -14.58 1.20
CA GLY A 25 -3.81 -14.63 -0.26
C GLY A 25 -2.34 -14.66 -0.72
N THR A 26 -1.43 -14.09 0.08
CA THR A 26 0.00 -13.97 -0.27
C THR A 26 0.79 -15.23 0.06
N LEU A 27 0.54 -15.86 1.22
CA LEU A 27 1.24 -17.09 1.63
C LEU A 27 1.29 -18.19 0.55
N PRO A 28 0.17 -18.60 -0.08
CA PRO A 28 0.20 -19.62 -1.13
C PRO A 28 1.01 -19.19 -2.36
N LEU A 29 1.09 -17.88 -2.66
CA LEU A 29 1.91 -17.38 -3.76
C LEU A 29 3.40 -17.44 -3.42
N LEU A 30 3.79 -17.11 -2.19
CA LEU A 30 5.17 -17.27 -1.71
C LEU A 30 5.61 -18.73 -1.83
N LEU A 31 4.83 -19.65 -1.25
CA LEU A 31 5.12 -21.09 -1.30
C LEU A 31 5.04 -21.68 -2.72
N ARG A 32 4.28 -21.05 -3.62
CA ARG A 32 4.19 -21.47 -5.02
C ARG A 32 5.41 -21.02 -5.82
N HIS A 33 5.78 -19.74 -5.76
CA HIS A 33 6.75 -19.13 -6.67
C HIS A 33 8.18 -19.05 -6.13
N ILE A 34 8.36 -19.12 -4.80
CA ILE A 34 9.69 -19.11 -4.18
C ILE A 34 9.99 -20.54 -3.73
N ASP A 35 11.21 -21.01 -3.99
CA ASP A 35 11.71 -22.25 -3.39
C ASP A 35 12.12 -21.95 -1.95
N ILE A 36 11.14 -22.11 -1.05
CA ILE A 36 11.19 -21.88 0.38
C ILE A 36 10.34 -22.95 1.08
N ARG A 37 10.78 -23.41 2.24
CA ARG A 37 10.05 -24.39 3.04
C ARG A 37 9.12 -23.70 4.06
N PRO A 38 8.00 -24.32 4.45
CA PRO A 38 7.09 -23.76 5.46
C PRO A 38 7.75 -23.44 6.81
N ASP A 39 8.75 -24.22 7.23
CA ASP A 39 9.52 -23.99 8.48
C ASP A 39 10.44 -22.76 8.43
N GLN A 40 10.63 -22.16 7.25
CA GLN A 40 11.32 -20.88 7.09
C GLN A 40 10.36 -19.68 7.21
N ILE A 41 9.06 -19.91 7.37
CA ILE A 41 8.04 -18.86 7.44
C ILE A 41 7.42 -18.86 8.84
N VAL A 42 7.28 -17.67 9.42
CA VAL A 42 6.51 -17.45 10.65
C VAL A 42 5.53 -16.31 10.47
N ILE A 43 4.32 -16.49 10.97
CA ILE A 43 3.26 -15.50 10.95
C ILE A 43 3.10 -14.90 12.35
N ILE A 44 3.11 -13.57 12.44
CA ILE A 44 2.76 -12.81 13.65
C ILE A 44 1.57 -11.92 13.32
N THR A 45 0.47 -12.07 14.04
CA THR A 45 -0.76 -11.31 13.77
C THR A 45 -1.49 -10.94 15.06
N GLY A 46 -2.42 -9.98 14.97
CA GLY A 46 -3.13 -9.42 16.12
C GLY A 46 -4.34 -10.23 16.57
N ASP A 47 -4.79 -11.20 15.79
CA ASP A 47 -5.98 -11.99 16.07
C ASP A 47 -5.80 -13.46 15.65
N GLU A 48 -6.88 -14.24 15.76
CA GLU A 48 -6.92 -15.66 15.43
C GLU A 48 -7.29 -15.93 13.96
N ASN A 49 -7.55 -14.88 13.17
CA ASN A 49 -7.99 -15.02 11.79
C ASN A 49 -6.88 -15.65 10.95
N GLY A 50 -7.27 -16.58 10.08
CA GLY A 50 -6.33 -17.28 9.20
C GLY A 50 -5.51 -18.39 9.87
N ARG A 51 -5.65 -18.68 11.17
CA ARG A 51 -4.93 -19.82 11.81
C ARG A 51 -5.13 -21.13 11.05
N ALA A 52 -6.36 -21.43 10.62
CA ALA A 52 -6.66 -22.64 9.87
C ALA A 52 -5.91 -22.69 8.51
N VAL A 53 -5.80 -21.54 7.84
CA VAL A 53 -5.04 -21.42 6.58
C VAL A 53 -3.55 -21.62 6.85
N ALA A 54 -2.98 -21.02 7.90
CA ALA A 54 -1.58 -21.24 8.25
C ALA A 54 -1.29 -22.73 8.55
N ALA A 55 -2.21 -23.41 9.24
CA ALA A 55 -2.10 -24.83 9.53
C ALA A 55 -2.17 -25.72 8.28
N GLU A 56 -3.00 -25.37 7.28
CA GLU A 56 -3.06 -26.06 5.98
C GLU A 56 -1.71 -26.07 5.28
N TYR A 57 -0.96 -24.98 5.38
CA TYR A 57 0.38 -24.85 4.80
C TYR A 57 1.53 -25.29 5.73
N GLY A 58 1.24 -25.69 6.97
CA GLY A 58 2.25 -26.10 7.95
C GLY A 58 3.17 -24.97 8.42
N VAL A 59 2.66 -23.74 8.48
CA VAL A 59 3.41 -22.53 8.85
C VAL A 59 3.17 -22.16 10.31
N GLU A 60 4.22 -21.73 11.03
CA GLU A 60 4.10 -21.26 12.42
C GLU A 60 3.19 -20.02 12.49
N PHE A 61 2.24 -20.04 13.44
CA PHE A 61 1.27 -18.95 13.63
C PHE A 61 1.25 -18.46 15.07
N ASN A 62 1.53 -17.17 15.25
CA ASN A 62 1.56 -16.48 16.53
C ASN A 62 0.54 -15.32 16.56
N ALA A 63 -0.53 -15.48 17.34
CA ALA A 63 -1.53 -14.46 17.61
C ALA A 63 -1.07 -13.56 18.77
N THR A 64 -0.08 -12.70 18.52
CA THR A 64 0.38 -11.68 19.46
C THR A 64 0.40 -10.32 18.73
N PRO A 65 -0.50 -9.38 19.10
CA PRO A 65 -0.49 -8.03 18.53
C PRO A 65 0.86 -7.35 18.72
N LEU A 66 1.37 -6.76 17.63
CA LEU A 66 2.55 -5.91 17.71
C LEU A 66 2.16 -4.52 18.20
N THR A 67 2.96 -3.99 19.10
CA THR A 67 2.79 -2.68 19.73
C THR A 67 4.14 -1.96 19.77
N PRO A 68 4.16 -0.63 19.99
CA PRO A 68 5.40 0.10 20.20
C PRO A 68 6.30 -0.50 21.30
N ALA A 69 5.71 -1.13 22.31
CA ALA A 69 6.41 -1.68 23.46
C ALA A 69 7.04 -3.06 23.22
N ASN A 70 6.50 -3.87 22.29
CA ASN A 70 6.90 -5.28 22.14
C ASN A 70 7.45 -5.66 20.75
N TYR A 71 7.30 -4.82 19.72
CA TYR A 71 7.61 -5.26 18.34
C TYR A 71 9.07 -5.69 18.17
N ARG A 72 10.01 -5.01 18.86
CA ARG A 72 11.43 -5.38 18.83
C ARG A 72 11.69 -6.74 19.46
N SER A 73 11.23 -6.96 20.68
CA SER A 73 11.48 -8.23 21.39
C SER A 73 10.84 -9.42 20.67
N LEU A 74 9.74 -9.20 19.95
CA LEU A 74 9.10 -10.23 19.14
C LEU A 74 9.79 -10.45 17.79
N LEU A 75 10.25 -9.40 17.10
CA LEU A 75 10.77 -9.51 15.73
C LEU A 75 12.28 -9.73 15.66
N GLU A 76 13.09 -9.14 16.55
CA GLU A 76 14.56 -9.24 16.52
C GLU A 76 15.07 -10.69 16.56
N PRO A 77 14.52 -11.61 17.38
CA PRO A 77 14.95 -13.02 17.35
C PRO A 77 14.61 -13.76 16.03
N ARG A 78 13.69 -13.22 15.24
CA ARG A 78 13.13 -13.84 14.04
C ARG A 78 13.69 -13.26 12.74
N LEU A 79 14.51 -12.22 12.81
CA LEU A 79 15.08 -11.52 11.67
C LEU A 79 16.60 -11.39 11.79
N SER A 80 17.28 -11.59 10.68
CA SER A 80 18.71 -11.43 10.53
C SER A 80 19.04 -10.94 9.12
N SER A 81 20.32 -10.72 8.83
CA SER A 81 20.73 -10.23 7.51
C SER A 81 20.34 -11.22 6.41
N GLY A 82 19.63 -10.73 5.39
CA GLY A 82 19.11 -11.56 4.29
C GLY A 82 17.74 -12.21 4.53
N ASP A 83 17.18 -12.10 5.75
CA ASP A 83 15.77 -12.46 6.01
C ASP A 83 14.83 -11.41 5.40
N PHE A 84 13.55 -11.73 5.29
CA PHE A 84 12.55 -10.88 4.64
C PHE A 84 11.31 -10.69 5.52
N LEU A 85 10.98 -9.45 5.87
CA LEU A 85 9.71 -9.12 6.51
C LEU A 85 8.67 -8.75 5.44
N VAL A 86 7.55 -9.47 5.43
CA VAL A 86 6.37 -9.19 4.59
C VAL A 86 5.27 -8.64 5.50
N ASN A 87 5.01 -7.34 5.40
CA ASN A 87 4.01 -6.67 6.22
C ASN A 87 2.68 -6.56 5.46
N CYS A 88 1.66 -7.26 5.99
CA CYS A 88 0.27 -7.24 5.53
C CYS A 88 -0.68 -6.92 6.71
N SER A 89 -0.21 -6.13 7.69
CA SER A 89 -0.96 -5.77 8.88
C SER A 89 -1.57 -4.37 8.80
N SER A 90 -2.61 -4.16 9.59
CA SER A 90 -3.09 -2.84 10.01
C SER A 90 -2.58 -2.54 11.43
N ASP A 91 -2.61 -1.28 11.85
CA ASP A 91 -2.26 -0.83 13.21
C ASP A 91 -0.79 -1.04 13.64
N VAL A 92 0.09 -1.41 12.71
CA VAL A 92 1.52 -1.62 12.95
C VAL A 92 2.34 -0.64 12.14
N SER A 93 3.19 0.14 12.80
CA SER A 93 3.92 1.22 12.13
C SER A 93 4.93 0.70 11.08
N SER A 94 4.65 0.96 9.80
CA SER A 94 5.58 0.64 8.70
C SER A 94 6.95 1.32 8.89
N VAL A 95 6.97 2.57 9.36
CA VAL A 95 8.21 3.31 9.64
C VAL A 95 9.05 2.61 10.71
N ALA A 96 8.43 2.11 11.78
CA ALA A 96 9.14 1.38 12.82
C ALA A 96 9.69 0.04 12.31
N LEU A 97 8.92 -0.70 11.50
CA LEU A 97 9.35 -1.96 10.91
C LEU A 97 10.48 -1.78 9.89
N VAL A 98 10.39 -0.77 9.02
CA VAL A 98 11.47 -0.45 8.06
C VAL A 98 12.76 -0.11 8.83
N ALA A 99 12.68 0.73 9.86
CA ALA A 99 13.85 1.07 10.67
C ALA A 99 14.46 -0.16 11.36
N LEU A 100 13.63 -1.08 11.83
CA LEU A 100 14.08 -2.35 12.40
C LEU A 100 14.78 -3.23 11.35
N CYS A 101 14.13 -3.48 10.22
CA CYS A 101 14.68 -4.28 9.12
C CYS A 101 16.03 -3.73 8.63
N GLN A 102 16.13 -2.40 8.46
CA GLN A 102 17.40 -1.75 8.11
C GLN A 102 18.49 -2.01 9.14
N SER A 103 18.17 -1.98 10.45
CA SER A 103 19.13 -2.22 11.52
C SER A 103 19.62 -3.67 11.62
N LEU A 104 18.79 -4.63 11.18
CA LEU A 104 19.08 -6.06 11.22
C LEU A 104 19.64 -6.61 9.89
N GLY A 105 19.66 -5.79 8.83
CA GLY A 105 20.08 -6.25 7.50
C GLY A 105 18.99 -7.03 6.75
N ALA A 106 17.73 -6.96 7.17
CA ALA A 106 16.61 -7.68 6.59
C ALA A 106 15.91 -6.87 5.48
N LEU A 107 15.37 -7.58 4.48
CA LEU A 107 14.50 -7.02 3.45
C LEU A 107 13.12 -6.69 4.03
N TYR A 108 12.40 -5.78 3.39
CA TYR A 108 11.06 -5.37 3.82
C TYR A 108 10.14 -5.12 2.62
N VAL A 109 8.88 -5.53 2.74
CA VAL A 109 7.79 -5.11 1.83
C VAL A 109 6.51 -4.84 2.61
N ASP A 110 5.74 -3.84 2.19
CA ASP A 110 4.36 -3.62 2.64
C ASP A 110 3.43 -3.18 1.50
N THR A 111 2.14 -3.12 1.80
CA THR A 111 1.10 -2.65 0.87
C THR A 111 0.56 -1.25 1.20
N CYS A 112 0.88 -0.72 2.38
CA CYS A 112 0.48 0.60 2.86
C CYS A 112 1.50 1.13 3.89
N ILE A 113 1.53 2.44 4.10
CA ILE A 113 2.32 3.06 5.18
C ILE A 113 1.39 3.25 6.37
N GLU A 114 1.44 2.32 7.31
CA GLU A 114 0.58 2.31 8.49
C GLU A 114 1.22 3.08 9.67
N PRO A 115 0.43 3.81 10.47
CA PRO A 115 0.81 4.22 11.81
C PRO A 115 0.63 3.06 12.81
N TRP A 116 0.97 3.30 14.08
CA TRP A 116 0.52 2.42 15.16
C TRP A 116 -0.99 2.60 15.41
N ALA A 117 -1.60 1.58 16.02
CA ALA A 117 -3.00 1.58 16.44
C ALA A 117 -3.49 2.93 16.97
N GLY A 118 -4.63 3.40 16.43
CA GLY A 118 -5.25 4.68 16.78
C GLY A 118 -4.67 5.91 16.07
N GLY A 119 -3.56 5.78 15.33
CA GLY A 119 -2.90 6.90 14.65
C GLY A 119 -3.76 7.60 13.59
N TYR A 120 -4.61 6.87 12.87
CA TYR A 120 -5.53 7.46 11.88
C TYR A 120 -6.62 8.33 12.50
N THR A 121 -6.99 8.06 13.76
CA THR A 121 -8.13 8.68 14.45
C THR A 121 -7.71 9.57 15.61
N ASP A 122 -6.41 9.83 15.80
CA ASP A 122 -5.91 10.67 16.88
C ASP A 122 -6.41 12.12 16.72
N ALA A 123 -7.40 12.48 17.52
CA ALA A 123 -8.02 13.81 17.51
C ALA A 123 -7.11 14.91 18.06
N SER A 124 -5.99 14.57 18.70
CA SER A 124 -4.99 15.55 19.13
C SER A 124 -4.12 16.04 17.97
N LEU A 125 -4.08 15.30 16.86
CA LEU A 125 -3.31 15.65 15.67
C LEU A 125 -4.12 16.51 14.70
N LYS A 126 -3.45 17.49 14.09
CA LYS A 126 -4.00 18.23 12.95
C LYS A 126 -4.29 17.26 11.79
N PRO A 127 -5.34 17.49 10.96
CA PRO A 127 -5.64 16.66 9.80
C PRO A 127 -4.44 16.40 8.89
N GLU A 128 -3.61 17.42 8.65
CA GLU A 128 -2.37 17.30 7.87
C GLU A 128 -1.42 16.22 8.40
N ALA A 129 -1.25 16.12 9.73
CA ALA A 129 -0.36 15.14 10.35
C ALA A 129 -0.90 13.70 10.25
N ARG A 130 -2.20 13.55 9.96
CA ARG A 130 -2.88 12.27 9.72
C ARG A 130 -3.02 11.96 8.22
N SER A 131 -2.35 12.69 7.33
CA SER A 131 -2.40 12.46 5.88
C SER A 131 -1.47 11.33 5.42
N ASN A 132 -1.76 10.71 4.28
CA ASN A 132 -0.81 9.78 3.66
C ASN A 132 0.45 10.51 3.20
N TYR A 133 0.36 11.79 2.84
CA TYR A 133 1.55 12.61 2.58
C TYR A 133 2.49 12.65 3.77
N ALA A 134 1.99 12.91 4.99
CA ALA A 134 2.82 12.95 6.20
C ALA A 134 3.47 11.59 6.49
N LEU A 135 2.70 10.50 6.37
CA LEU A 135 3.20 9.13 6.52
C LEU A 135 4.29 8.81 5.49
N ARG A 136 4.08 9.19 4.23
CA ARG A 136 5.06 9.03 3.15
C ARG A 136 6.34 9.83 3.40
N GLU A 137 6.24 11.08 3.83
CA GLU A 137 7.44 11.88 4.13
C GLU A 137 8.23 11.30 5.31
N ALA A 138 7.55 10.76 6.34
CA ALA A 138 8.19 10.05 7.44
C ALA A 138 8.94 8.79 6.96
N ALA A 139 8.32 7.99 6.09
CA ALA A 139 8.99 6.83 5.49
C ALA A 139 10.17 7.22 4.60
N ARG A 140 10.03 8.29 3.80
CA ARG A 140 11.13 8.81 2.95
C ARG A 140 12.32 9.28 3.75
N ALA A 141 12.12 9.80 4.98
CA ALA A 141 13.21 10.20 5.87
C ALA A 141 14.09 9.02 6.33
N LEU A 142 13.63 7.77 6.20
CA LEU A 142 14.44 6.57 6.46
C LEU A 142 15.36 6.18 5.31
N ARG A 143 15.28 6.84 4.14
CA ARG A 143 16.10 6.49 2.99
C ARG A 143 17.57 6.81 3.25
N ARG A 144 18.41 5.79 3.28
CA ARG A 144 19.87 5.89 3.47
C ARG A 144 20.59 5.01 2.45
N PRO A 145 21.68 5.47 1.82
CA PRO A 145 22.50 4.59 0.97
C PRO A 145 23.04 3.40 1.77
N GLY A 146 23.13 2.23 1.13
CA GLY A 146 23.73 1.03 1.73
C GLY A 146 22.86 0.27 2.74
N THR A 147 21.62 0.69 2.98
CA THR A 147 20.66 -0.10 3.76
C THR A 147 19.96 -1.15 2.89
N PRO A 148 19.46 -2.25 3.49
CA PRO A 148 18.66 -3.26 2.77
C PRO A 148 17.47 -2.66 2.03
N THR A 149 17.06 -3.32 0.96
CA THR A 149 15.89 -2.92 0.18
C THR A 149 14.61 -3.01 1.02
N ALA A 150 13.89 -1.90 1.10
CA ALA A 150 12.53 -1.81 1.61
C ALA A 150 11.62 -1.32 0.48
N ILE A 151 10.64 -2.14 0.09
CA ILE A 151 9.65 -1.81 -0.94
C ILE A 151 8.36 -1.42 -0.22
N LEU A 152 8.06 -0.13 -0.15
CA LEU A 152 6.83 0.34 0.47
C LEU A 152 5.69 0.40 -0.56
N THR A 153 4.45 0.27 -0.09
CA THR A 153 3.23 0.58 -0.83
C THR A 153 3.11 -0.23 -2.13
N HIS A 154 3.36 -1.53 -2.05
CA HIS A 154 3.46 -2.44 -3.20
C HIS A 154 2.37 -3.53 -3.20
N GLY A 155 1.11 -3.10 -3.07
CA GLY A 155 -0.07 -3.91 -3.32
C GLY A 155 -0.60 -3.72 -4.74
N ALA A 156 -1.92 -3.67 -4.87
CA ALA A 156 -2.59 -3.30 -6.12
C ALA A 156 -2.52 -1.77 -6.34
N ASN A 157 -3.09 -1.03 -5.41
CA ASN A 157 -3.17 0.43 -5.36
C ASN A 157 -3.06 0.80 -3.88
N PRO A 158 -1.92 1.33 -3.39
CA PRO A 158 -0.69 1.65 -4.15
C PRO A 158 0.08 0.39 -4.60
N GLY A 159 0.87 0.52 -5.67
CA GLY A 159 1.76 -0.56 -6.16
C GLY A 159 1.60 -0.83 -7.65
N MET A 160 0.88 -1.89 -8.01
CA MET A 160 0.62 -2.30 -9.40
C MET A 160 0.17 -1.13 -10.29
N VAL A 161 -0.67 -0.23 -9.79
CA VAL A 161 -1.16 0.93 -10.55
C VAL A 161 -0.04 1.87 -11.02
N SER A 162 1.08 1.97 -10.30
CA SER A 162 2.26 2.72 -10.76
C SER A 162 2.92 2.06 -11.97
N HIS A 163 2.88 0.72 -12.07
CA HIS A 163 3.32 0.00 -13.26
C HIS A 163 2.35 0.25 -14.43
N LEU A 164 1.05 0.22 -14.17
CA LEU A 164 0.02 0.49 -15.18
C LEU A 164 0.12 1.91 -15.75
N VAL A 165 0.46 2.92 -14.94
CA VAL A 165 0.69 4.28 -15.44
C VAL A 165 1.84 4.32 -16.44
N LYS A 166 2.96 3.65 -16.15
CA LYS A 166 4.10 3.58 -17.08
C LYS A 166 3.71 2.92 -18.41
N GLU A 167 3.03 1.78 -18.33
CA GLU A 167 2.54 1.07 -19.51
C GLU A 167 1.53 1.92 -20.30
N ALA A 168 0.61 2.60 -19.62
CA ALA A 168 -0.35 3.50 -20.26
C ALA A 168 0.32 4.67 -20.99
N LEU A 169 1.37 5.27 -20.42
CA LEU A 169 2.12 6.34 -21.09
C LEU A 169 2.79 5.84 -22.38
N LEU A 170 3.38 4.64 -22.37
CA LEU A 170 3.96 4.04 -23.57
C LEU A 170 2.89 3.74 -24.63
N ASN A 171 1.74 3.20 -24.21
CA ASN A 171 0.61 2.93 -25.10
C ASN A 171 0.06 4.21 -25.74
N ILE A 172 -0.17 5.27 -24.94
CA ILE A 172 -0.62 6.57 -25.46
C ILE A 172 0.40 7.15 -26.44
N ALA A 173 1.70 7.08 -26.14
CA ALA A 173 2.73 7.57 -27.04
C ALA A 173 2.71 6.85 -28.39
N ARG A 174 2.64 5.51 -28.37
CA ARG A 174 2.51 4.69 -29.57
C ARG A 174 1.25 5.06 -30.37
N ASP A 175 0.10 5.10 -29.71
CA ASP A 175 -1.21 5.23 -30.37
C ASP A 175 -1.46 6.65 -30.90
N THR A 176 -0.77 7.66 -30.35
CA THR A 176 -0.80 9.06 -30.83
C THR A 176 0.35 9.39 -31.79
N GLY A 177 1.24 8.43 -32.08
CA GLY A 177 2.42 8.65 -32.93
C GLY A 177 3.47 9.57 -32.31
N HIS A 178 3.45 9.77 -30.98
CA HIS A 178 4.46 10.53 -30.28
C HIS A 178 5.77 9.74 -30.20
N PRO A 179 6.90 10.23 -30.76
CA PRO A 179 8.16 9.52 -30.74
C PRO A 179 8.69 9.46 -29.30
N ALA A 180 8.65 8.28 -28.68
CA ALA A 180 9.19 8.03 -27.36
C ALA A 180 9.99 6.73 -27.35
N GLY A 181 11.24 6.78 -26.86
CA GLY A 181 11.97 5.60 -26.44
C GLY A 181 11.55 5.19 -25.01
N MET A 182 12.00 4.02 -24.55
CA MET A 182 11.78 3.59 -23.16
C MET A 182 12.47 4.58 -22.18
N PRO A 183 11.74 5.28 -21.30
CA PRO A 183 12.35 6.19 -20.34
C PRO A 183 13.23 5.42 -19.33
N GLN A 184 14.47 5.88 -19.13
CA GLN A 184 15.48 5.19 -18.32
C GLN A 184 15.48 5.62 -16.85
N ASP A 185 14.89 6.77 -16.54
CA ASP A 185 14.87 7.33 -15.20
C ASP A 185 13.55 8.06 -14.89
N ARG A 186 13.43 8.54 -13.65
CA ARG A 186 12.25 9.29 -13.19
C ARG A 186 11.99 10.55 -14.02
N SER A 187 13.04 11.25 -14.47
CA SER A 187 12.91 12.49 -15.24
C SER A 187 12.33 12.21 -16.63
N GLY A 188 12.78 11.13 -17.27
CA GLY A 188 12.25 10.68 -18.56
C GLY A 188 10.78 10.31 -18.49
N TRP A 189 10.34 9.63 -17.42
CA TRP A 189 8.92 9.31 -17.23
C TRP A 189 8.06 10.57 -17.02
N ALA A 190 8.53 11.53 -16.22
CA ALA A 190 7.84 12.80 -16.01
C ALA A 190 7.77 13.64 -17.30
N GLN A 191 8.85 13.65 -18.08
CA GLN A 191 8.95 14.32 -19.37
C GLN A 191 7.95 13.73 -20.37
N LEU A 192 7.86 12.40 -20.47
CA LEU A 192 6.89 11.71 -21.33
C LEU A 192 5.44 12.09 -20.97
N ALA A 193 5.07 12.04 -19.68
CA ALA A 193 3.73 12.43 -19.25
C ALA A 193 3.41 13.91 -19.60
N ARG A 194 4.39 14.80 -19.49
CA ARG A 194 4.24 16.22 -19.86
C ARG A 194 4.04 16.38 -21.37
N ASP A 195 4.84 15.71 -22.18
CA ASP A 195 4.79 15.86 -23.64
C ASP A 195 3.50 15.28 -24.23
N LEU A 196 2.98 14.21 -23.64
CA LEU A 196 1.66 13.67 -23.93
C LEU A 196 0.50 14.53 -23.38
N ASN A 197 0.81 15.63 -22.67
CA ASN A 197 -0.16 16.53 -22.03
C ASN A 197 -1.16 15.76 -21.13
N ILE A 198 -0.66 14.79 -20.36
CA ILE A 198 -1.45 14.13 -19.32
C ILE A 198 -1.68 15.12 -18.19
N ARG A 199 -2.96 15.43 -17.93
CA ARG A 199 -3.35 16.43 -16.93
C ARG A 199 -3.78 15.81 -15.62
N THR A 200 -4.50 14.70 -15.70
CA THR A 200 -5.11 14.03 -14.55
C THR A 200 -4.99 12.52 -14.74
N ILE A 201 -4.64 11.83 -13.67
CA ILE A 201 -4.65 10.37 -13.58
C ILE A 201 -5.58 10.02 -12.43
N HIS A 202 -6.62 9.24 -12.71
CA HIS A 202 -7.43 8.63 -11.66
C HIS A 202 -7.01 7.18 -11.48
N ILE A 203 -6.86 6.76 -10.23
CA ILE A 203 -6.92 5.34 -9.89
C ILE A 203 -8.40 4.96 -9.92
N ALA A 204 -8.88 4.61 -11.11
CA ALA A 204 -10.30 4.41 -11.37
C ALA A 204 -10.68 2.94 -11.14
N GLU A 205 -11.32 2.66 -10.02
CA GLU A 205 -11.71 1.32 -9.61
C GLU A 205 -13.22 1.18 -9.43
N ARG A 206 -13.75 0.01 -9.78
CA ARG A 206 -15.13 -0.38 -9.51
C ARG A 206 -15.19 -1.86 -9.16
N ASP A 207 -15.33 -2.15 -7.87
CA ASP A 207 -15.65 -3.49 -7.40
C ASP A 207 -17.14 -3.80 -7.65
N THR A 208 -17.41 -4.99 -8.18
CA THR A 208 -18.76 -5.49 -8.48
C THR A 208 -19.03 -6.86 -7.85
N GLN A 209 -18.13 -7.33 -6.99
CA GLN A 209 -18.33 -8.55 -6.22
C GLN A 209 -19.60 -8.45 -5.38
N VAL A 210 -20.34 -9.56 -5.32
CA VAL A 210 -21.57 -9.69 -4.55
C VAL A 210 -21.45 -10.89 -3.63
N ALA A 211 -22.10 -10.83 -2.47
CA ALA A 211 -22.09 -11.90 -1.47
C ALA A 211 -23.51 -12.37 -1.16
N GLU A 212 -23.63 -13.64 -0.81
CA GLU A 212 -24.78 -14.22 -0.13
C GLU A 212 -24.28 -14.91 1.16
N PRO A 213 -24.87 -14.60 2.34
CA PRO A 213 -26.04 -13.76 2.54
C PRO A 213 -25.76 -12.27 2.29
N ARG A 214 -26.80 -11.53 1.87
CA ARG A 214 -26.75 -10.08 1.71
C ARG A 214 -26.42 -9.37 3.03
N LYS A 215 -25.85 -8.16 2.90
CA LYS A 215 -25.59 -7.23 4.00
C LYS A 215 -26.80 -7.08 4.93
N ILE A 216 -26.56 -7.21 6.23
CA ILE A 216 -27.51 -6.93 7.31
C ILE A 216 -27.24 -5.57 8.00
N PRO A 217 -28.19 -5.02 8.77
CA PRO A 217 -27.96 -3.86 9.62
C PRO A 217 -26.94 -4.15 10.73
N GLY A 218 -26.12 -3.15 11.09
CA GLY A 218 -25.14 -3.26 12.18
C GLY A 218 -23.76 -3.79 11.77
N GLU A 219 -23.53 -4.13 10.50
CA GLU A 219 -22.23 -4.53 9.98
C GLU A 219 -21.71 -3.60 8.86
N PHE A 220 -20.39 -3.63 8.69
CA PHE A 220 -19.68 -3.10 7.54
C PHE A 220 -19.13 -4.27 6.72
N VAL A 221 -19.42 -4.30 5.42
CA VAL A 221 -18.97 -5.36 4.52
C VAL A 221 -18.05 -4.75 3.48
N ASN A 222 -16.90 -5.38 3.27
CA ASN A 222 -15.92 -4.98 2.26
C ASN A 222 -15.23 -6.22 1.68
N THR A 223 -14.59 -6.09 0.52
CA THR A 223 -13.85 -7.18 -0.15
C THR A 223 -12.39 -7.28 0.29
N TRP A 224 -11.96 -6.34 1.12
CA TRP A 224 -10.67 -6.31 1.82
C TRP A 224 -10.85 -5.69 3.22
N SER A 225 -9.75 -5.36 3.90
CA SER A 225 -9.76 -4.89 5.30
C SER A 225 -10.82 -3.82 5.56
N VAL A 226 -11.78 -4.12 6.43
CA VAL A 226 -12.79 -3.15 6.88
C VAL A 226 -12.12 -2.06 7.72
N GLU A 227 -11.23 -2.46 8.64
CA GLU A 227 -10.53 -1.53 9.53
C GLU A 227 -9.63 -0.57 8.75
N GLY A 228 -8.84 -1.11 7.81
CA GLY A 228 -8.01 -0.29 6.91
C GLY A 228 -8.86 0.69 6.08
N PHE A 229 -9.91 0.19 5.43
CA PHE A 229 -10.79 1.03 4.61
C PHE A 229 -11.51 2.13 5.42
N VAL A 230 -11.97 1.82 6.63
CA VAL A 230 -12.60 2.82 7.51
C VAL A 230 -11.57 3.83 8.00
N GLY A 231 -10.36 3.39 8.37
CA GLY A 231 -9.25 4.27 8.76
C GLY A 231 -8.92 5.27 7.67
N GLU A 232 -8.66 4.77 6.46
CA GLU A 232 -8.35 5.58 5.27
C GLU A 232 -9.52 6.46 4.84
N GLY A 233 -10.75 5.94 4.91
CA GLY A 233 -11.96 6.69 4.59
C GLY A 233 -12.22 7.87 5.52
N CYS A 234 -11.79 7.77 6.78
CA CYS A 234 -11.89 8.82 7.80
C CYS A 234 -10.75 9.86 7.72
N GLN A 235 -9.65 9.56 7.01
CA GLN A 235 -8.60 10.53 6.76
C GLN A 235 -9.10 11.65 5.81
N PRO A 236 -8.42 12.81 5.79
CA PRO A 236 -8.71 13.87 4.84
C PRO A 236 -8.70 13.37 3.40
N ALA A 237 -9.62 13.84 2.57
CA ALA A 237 -9.53 13.62 1.13
C ALA A 237 -8.22 14.24 0.61
N GLU A 238 -7.45 13.47 -0.15
CA GLU A 238 -6.07 13.83 -0.50
C GLU A 238 -5.77 13.47 -1.94
N LEU A 239 -5.06 14.35 -2.64
CA LEU A 239 -4.80 14.21 -4.06
C LEU A 239 -3.50 14.90 -4.48
N GLY A 240 -2.78 14.27 -5.40
CA GLY A 240 -1.72 14.93 -6.16
C GLY A 240 -2.28 16.13 -6.91
N TRP A 241 -1.64 17.28 -6.80
CA TRP A 241 -2.17 18.53 -7.34
C TRP A 241 -1.48 18.92 -8.64
N GLY A 242 -2.18 18.74 -9.76
CA GLY A 242 -1.67 19.03 -11.10
C GLY A 242 -1.42 20.52 -11.30
N SER A 243 -0.34 20.86 -12.02
CA SER A 243 -0.01 22.24 -12.39
C SER A 243 -1.03 22.89 -13.34
N HIS A 244 -1.89 22.09 -13.96
CA HIS A 244 -2.95 22.56 -14.86
C HIS A 244 -4.18 23.09 -14.11
N GLU A 245 -4.33 22.76 -12.83
CA GLU A 245 -5.49 23.12 -12.03
C GLU A 245 -5.58 24.63 -11.80
N ARG A 246 -6.72 25.22 -12.13
CA ARG A 246 -6.96 26.69 -12.06
C ARG A 246 -7.89 27.10 -10.93
N HIS A 247 -8.53 26.13 -10.28
CA HIS A 247 -9.45 26.36 -9.19
C HIS A 247 -8.94 25.64 -7.96
N PHE A 248 -8.60 26.40 -6.92
CA PHE A 248 -8.21 25.84 -5.64
C PHE A 248 -9.46 25.70 -4.74
N PRO A 249 -9.77 24.51 -4.20
CA PRO A 249 -10.96 24.31 -3.37
C PRO A 249 -10.96 25.23 -2.14
N ALA A 250 -12.14 25.72 -1.74
CA ALA A 250 -12.29 26.66 -0.63
C ALA A 250 -11.83 26.07 0.73
N ASP A 251 -11.95 24.76 0.89
CA ASP A 251 -11.50 23.98 2.04
C ASP A 251 -10.26 23.13 1.73
N GLY A 252 -9.52 23.49 0.67
CA GLY A 252 -8.26 22.89 0.30
C GLY A 252 -7.09 23.49 1.07
N TYR A 253 -6.08 22.68 1.34
CA TYR A 253 -4.87 23.07 2.07
C TYR A 253 -3.64 22.49 1.39
N ARG A 254 -2.53 23.21 1.45
CA ARG A 254 -1.22 22.78 0.94
C ARG A 254 -0.36 22.32 2.11
N HIS A 255 0.59 21.43 1.81
CA HIS A 255 1.65 21.08 2.73
C HIS A 255 2.78 22.12 2.71
N GLU A 256 3.24 22.54 3.88
CA GLU A 256 4.31 23.54 4.01
C GLU A 256 5.70 22.95 3.70
N ALA A 257 5.90 21.66 3.98
CA ALA A 257 7.17 20.94 3.83
C ALA A 257 7.01 19.64 3.02
N GLY A 258 8.12 18.98 2.69
CA GLY A 258 8.16 17.73 1.91
C GLY A 258 8.21 17.94 0.39
N CYS A 259 7.75 16.96 -0.40
CA CYS A 259 7.77 17.05 -1.86
C CYS A 259 6.78 18.08 -2.48
N ARG A 260 5.79 18.53 -1.71
CA ARG A 260 4.73 19.51 -2.08
C ARG A 260 3.95 19.13 -3.34
N ALA A 261 3.80 17.82 -3.58
CA ALA A 261 3.11 17.27 -4.74
C ALA A 261 1.59 17.14 -4.55
N ALA A 262 1.07 17.30 -3.32
CA ALA A 262 -0.33 17.04 -2.99
C ALA A 262 -0.99 18.23 -2.27
N ILE A 263 -2.32 18.20 -2.27
CA ILE A 263 -3.19 18.98 -1.39
C ILE A 263 -4.10 18.03 -0.61
N TRP A 264 -4.69 18.52 0.46
CA TRP A 264 -5.74 17.82 1.20
C TRP A 264 -6.95 18.73 1.40
N LEU A 265 -8.13 18.14 1.56
CA LEU A 265 -9.38 18.84 1.84
C LEU A 265 -9.79 18.58 3.28
N ASN A 266 -10.36 19.59 3.95
CA ASN A 266 -10.82 19.45 5.34
C ASN A 266 -12.18 18.73 5.44
N ARG A 267 -12.25 17.53 4.86
CA ARG A 267 -13.38 16.61 4.88
C ARG A 267 -12.90 15.17 4.64
N PRO A 268 -13.61 14.14 5.14
CA PRO A 268 -13.22 12.75 4.95
C PRO A 268 -13.24 12.32 3.48
N GLY A 269 -12.29 11.49 3.07
CA GLY A 269 -12.21 10.94 1.73
C GLY A 269 -13.44 10.11 1.33
N ALA A 270 -13.93 9.27 2.25
CA ALA A 270 -15.13 8.47 2.03
C ALA A 270 -16.44 9.29 1.94
N ALA A 271 -16.42 10.57 2.33
CA ALA A 271 -17.53 11.50 2.19
C ALA A 271 -17.39 12.43 0.96
N THR A 272 -16.31 12.28 0.19
CA THR A 272 -15.97 13.18 -0.93
C THR A 272 -16.13 12.44 -2.24
N GLN A 273 -17.09 12.85 -3.07
CA GLN A 273 -17.34 12.21 -4.37
C GLN A 273 -16.63 12.93 -5.50
N VAL A 274 -16.08 12.15 -6.43
CA VAL A 274 -15.51 12.62 -7.70
C VAL A 274 -16.14 11.92 -8.88
N ARG A 275 -16.27 12.62 -10.00
CA ARG A 275 -16.72 12.03 -11.26
C ARG A 275 -15.55 11.31 -11.91
N THR A 276 -15.73 10.04 -12.21
CA THR A 276 -14.72 9.21 -12.86
C THR A 276 -15.36 8.23 -13.82
N TRP A 277 -14.56 7.37 -14.46
CA TRP A 277 -15.02 6.43 -15.46
C TRP A 277 -14.21 5.13 -15.41
N THR A 278 -14.86 3.98 -15.63
CA THR A 278 -14.18 2.69 -15.85
C THR A 278 -14.78 1.97 -17.06
N PRO A 279 -14.05 1.06 -17.74
CA PRO A 279 -14.53 0.40 -18.94
C PRO A 279 -15.87 -0.32 -18.81
N LEU A 280 -16.10 -1.01 -17.69
CA LEU A 280 -17.34 -1.79 -17.48
C LEU A 280 -18.47 -1.00 -16.85
N ALA A 281 -18.16 0.05 -16.08
CA ALA A 281 -19.18 0.83 -15.37
C ALA A 281 -19.60 2.11 -16.12
N GLY A 282 -18.81 2.56 -17.09
CA GLY A 282 -19.02 3.87 -17.70
C GLY A 282 -18.77 5.01 -16.69
N PRO A 283 -19.47 6.15 -16.84
CA PRO A 283 -19.38 7.27 -15.89
C PRO A 283 -19.95 6.89 -14.52
N ILE A 284 -19.19 7.14 -13.46
CA ILE A 284 -19.56 6.83 -12.07
C ILE A 284 -19.11 7.93 -11.11
N HIS A 285 -19.67 7.92 -9.90
CA HIS A 285 -19.07 8.60 -8.76
C HIS A 285 -18.15 7.64 -8.02
N GLY A 286 -16.88 8.02 -7.90
CA GLY A 286 -15.92 7.40 -7.00
C GLY A 286 -15.79 8.22 -5.71
N PHE A 287 -15.21 7.63 -4.68
CA PHE A 287 -14.85 8.34 -3.45
C PHE A 287 -13.38 8.77 -3.51
N LEU A 288 -13.09 10.00 -3.08
CA LEU A 288 -11.74 10.59 -3.05
C LEU A 288 -11.02 10.20 -1.76
N ILE A 289 -10.89 8.89 -1.56
CA ILE A 289 -10.16 8.32 -0.43
C ILE A 289 -8.67 8.56 -0.65
N THR A 290 -7.97 8.97 0.41
CA THR A 290 -6.53 9.19 0.34
C THR A 290 -5.80 7.88 0.03
N HIS A 291 -4.72 7.96 -0.73
CA HIS A 291 -3.95 6.80 -1.14
C HIS A 291 -2.50 7.22 -1.41
N SER A 292 -1.51 6.38 -1.07
CA SER A 292 -0.09 6.76 -1.16
C SER A 292 0.35 7.09 -2.59
N GLU A 293 -0.17 6.39 -3.60
CA GLU A 293 0.16 6.60 -5.01
C GLU A 293 -0.39 7.90 -5.58
N SER A 294 -1.40 8.51 -4.93
CA SER A 294 -1.88 9.84 -5.28
C SER A 294 -0.79 10.91 -5.10
N ILE A 295 0.21 10.63 -4.24
CA ILE A 295 1.36 11.51 -3.97
C ILE A 295 2.66 11.01 -4.63
N SER A 296 2.79 9.70 -4.86
CA SER A 296 4.09 9.00 -4.98
C SER A 296 4.93 9.34 -6.19
#